data_AF-A0A2N0CY79-F1
#
_entry.id   AF-A0A2N0CY79-F1
#
_cell.length_a   1.000
_cell.length_b   1.000
_cell.length_c   1.000
_cell.angle_alpha   90.00
_cell.angle_beta   90.00
_cell.angle_gamma   90.00
#
_symmetry.space_group_name_H-M   'P 1'
#
loop_
_entity.id
_entity.type
_entity.pdbx_description
1 polymer ?
#
loop_
_entity_poly.entity_id
_entity_poly.type
_entity_poly.pdbx_seq_one_letter_code
_entity_poly.pdbx_strand_id
1 'polypeptide(L)' 'RRQSDAVDAAAFIAEIEAICRDCGVPGSLSAVGIGEGDLSKLAEVAMKHEERLLVNNPRELDYDQVREIYAKALAGVSRP' A
#
# COMPACT_ATOMS: atom_id res chain seq x y z
N ARG A 1 -6.39 18.53 19.46
CA ARG A 1 -5.37 18.19 18.44
C ARG A 1 -5.77 16.86 17.82
N ARG A 2 -6.73 16.88 16.89
CA ARG A 2 -7.21 15.67 16.16
C ARG A 2 -7.49 16.03 14.71
N GLN A 3 -7.94 17.25 14.48
CA GLN A 3 -8.02 17.85 13.16
C GLN A 3 -6.63 18.10 12.53
N SER A 4 -5.57 18.27 13.33
CA SER A 4 -4.18 18.36 12.85
C SER A 4 -3.71 17.02 12.27
N ASP A 5 -3.93 15.92 12.98
CA ASP A 5 -3.22 14.67 12.71
C ASP A 5 -3.63 14.03 11.37
N ALA A 6 -4.91 14.12 10.99
CA ALA A 6 -5.38 13.62 9.71
C ALA A 6 -4.89 14.49 8.53
N VAL A 7 -4.82 15.81 8.73
CA VAL A 7 -4.30 16.74 7.72
C VAL A 7 -2.79 16.54 7.56
N ASP A 8 -2.06 16.38 8.67
CA ASP A 8 -0.62 16.13 8.68
C ASP A 8 -0.31 14.78 8.02
N ALA A 9 -1.11 13.74 8.28
CA ALA A 9 -0.97 12.43 7.62
C ALA A 9 -1.22 12.51 6.11
N ALA A 10 -2.26 13.23 5.68
CA ALA A 10 -2.55 13.42 4.26
C ALA A 10 -1.43 14.20 3.55
N ALA A 11 -0.91 15.26 4.18
CA ALA A 11 0.23 16.02 3.67
C ALA A 11 1.48 15.15 3.56
N PHE A 12 1.76 14.31 4.55
CA PHE A 12 2.89 13.39 4.53
C PHE A 12 2.79 12.36 3.38
N ILE A 13 1.60 11.79 3.16
CA ILE A 13 1.36 10.87 2.03
C ILE A 13 1.59 11.58 0.69
N ALA A 14 1.06 12.80 0.53
CA ALA A 14 1.22 13.58 -0.70
C ALA A 14 2.70 13.88 -1.03
N GLU A 15 3.52 14.15 -0.02
CA GLU A 15 4.96 14.36 -0.19
C GLU A 15 5.71 13.07 -0.55
N ILE A 16 5.35 11.92 0.05
CA ILE A 16 5.90 10.61 -0.37
C ILE A 16 5.59 10.35 -1.83
N GLU A 17 4.36 10.61 -2.28
CA GLU A 17 3.97 10.44 -3.67
C GLU A 17 4.72 11.38 -4.61
N ALA A 18 4.98 12.63 -4.19
CA ALA A 18 5.79 13.57 -4.94
C ALA A 18 7.22 13.04 -5.13
N ILE A 19 7.86 12.56 -4.07
CA ILE A 19 9.20 11.97 -4.13
C ILE A 19 9.22 10.76 -5.08
N CYS A 20 8.22 9.87 -5.00
CA CYS A 20 8.10 8.72 -5.91
C CYS A 20 8.02 9.17 -7.38
N ARG A 21 7.23 10.21 -7.68
CA ARG A 21 7.14 10.77 -9.05
C ARG A 21 8.46 11.37 -9.51
N ASP A 22 9.10 12.18 -8.67
CA ASP A 22 10.38 12.85 -9.00
C ASP A 22 11.51 11.85 -9.22
N CYS A 23 11.46 10.69 -8.54
CA CYS A 23 12.40 9.59 -8.71
C CYS A 23 12.02 8.61 -9.84
N GLY A 24 10.89 8.84 -10.54
CA GLY A 24 10.44 7.97 -11.63
C GLY A 24 9.93 6.59 -11.20
N VAL A 25 9.46 6.45 -9.95
CA VAL A 25 8.83 5.21 -9.47
C VAL A 25 7.46 5.04 -10.13
N PRO A 26 7.15 3.89 -10.74
CA PRO A 26 5.83 3.64 -11.32
C PRO A 26 4.71 3.77 -10.28
N GLY A 27 3.65 4.51 -10.61
CA GLY A 27 2.57 4.84 -9.67
C GLY A 27 1.56 3.70 -9.39
N SER A 28 1.74 2.53 -10.01
CA SER A 28 0.84 1.40 -9.83
C SER A 28 1.55 0.07 -10.12
N LEU A 29 0.98 -1.03 -9.61
CA LEU A 29 1.44 -2.37 -9.97
C LEU A 29 1.15 -2.71 -11.44
N SER A 30 0.07 -2.15 -12.00
CA SER A 30 -0.28 -2.34 -13.42
C SER A 30 0.78 -1.75 -14.36
N ALA A 31 1.43 -0.64 -13.96
CA ALA A 31 2.52 -0.03 -14.71
C ALA A 31 3.78 -0.91 -14.81
N VAL A 32 3.89 -1.96 -13.99
CA VAL A 32 4.99 -2.95 -14.01
C VAL A 32 4.53 -4.35 -14.44
N GLY A 33 3.33 -4.46 -15.03
CA GLY A 33 2.84 -5.70 -15.64
C GLY A 33 2.13 -6.67 -14.69
N ILE A 34 1.78 -6.24 -13.47
CA ILE A 34 0.96 -7.04 -12.54
C ILE A 34 -0.52 -6.86 -12.89
N GLY A 35 -1.28 -7.96 -12.86
CA GLY A 35 -2.73 -7.96 -13.11
C GLY A 35 -3.55 -8.38 -11.90
N GLU A 36 -4.88 -8.32 -12.03
CA GLU A 36 -5.81 -8.76 -10.98
C GLU A 36 -5.62 -10.24 -10.59
N GLY A 37 -5.23 -11.08 -11.54
CA GLY A 37 -4.97 -12.50 -11.32
C GLY A 37 -3.81 -12.78 -10.36
N ASP A 38 -2.91 -11.81 -10.16
CA ASP A 38 -1.74 -11.96 -9.28
C ASP A 38 -2.05 -11.65 -7.81
N LEU A 39 -3.17 -10.96 -7.54
CA LEU A 39 -3.48 -10.39 -6.23
C LEU A 39 -3.57 -11.44 -5.12
N SER A 40 -4.20 -12.58 -5.40
CA SER A 40 -4.33 -13.67 -4.42
C SER A 40 -2.96 -14.22 -4.04
N LYS A 41 -2.08 -14.46 -5.03
CA LYS A 41 -0.73 -14.96 -4.80
C LYS A 41 0.12 -13.96 -4.02
N LEU A 42 0.02 -12.67 -4.33
CA LEU A 42 0.73 -11.61 -3.61
C LEU A 42 0.29 -11.55 -2.13
N ALA A 43 -1.01 -11.62 -1.87
CA ALA A 43 -1.55 -11.65 -0.51
C ALA A 43 -1.12 -12.92 0.24
N GLU A 44 -1.20 -14.10 -0.38
CA GLU A 44 -0.73 -15.36 0.23
C GLU A 44 0.75 -15.30 0.62
N VAL A 45 1.61 -14.75 -0.23
CA VAL A 45 3.04 -14.60 0.05
C VAL A 45 3.28 -13.60 1.18
N ALA A 46 2.56 -12.47 1.19
CA ALA A 46 2.67 -11.49 2.26
C ALA A 46 2.30 -12.07 3.63
N MET A 47 1.22 -12.87 3.71
CA MET A 47 0.79 -13.51 4.96
C MET A 47 1.82 -14.48 5.54
N LYS A 48 2.69 -15.09 4.71
CA LYS A 48 3.78 -15.96 5.19
C LYS A 48 4.86 -15.20 5.98
N HIS A 49 4.83 -13.87 5.98
CA HIS A 49 5.77 -13.04 6.71
C HIS A 49 5.19 -12.49 8.03
N GLU A 50 4.20 -13.18 8.60
CA GLU A 50 3.56 -12.81 9.87
C GLU A 50 4.55 -12.67 11.03
N GLU A 51 5.45 -13.64 11.21
CA GLU A 51 6.38 -13.71 12.34
C GLU A 51 7.57 -12.74 12.26
N ARG A 52 7.82 -12.14 11.08
CA ARG A 52 9.02 -11.31 10.83
C ARG A 52 8.74 -9.88 10.39
N LEU A 53 7.80 -9.70 9.45
CA LEU A 53 7.52 -8.39 8.87
C LEU A 53 6.21 -7.84 9.41
N LEU A 54 5.12 -8.60 9.33
CA LEU A 54 3.79 -8.10 9.72
C LEU A 54 3.64 -7.90 11.22
N VAL A 55 4.38 -8.65 12.06
CA VAL A 55 4.45 -8.40 13.51
C VAL A 55 4.93 -6.97 13.86
N ASN A 56 5.66 -6.31 12.96
CA ASN A 56 6.12 -4.93 13.14
C ASN A 56 5.14 -3.89 12.59
N ASN A 57 4.07 -4.30 11.90
CA ASN A 57 3.05 -3.38 11.41
C ASN A 57 2.16 -2.96 12.59
N PRO A 58 1.94 -1.65 12.84
CA PRO A 58 1.14 -1.19 13.99
C PRO A 58 -0.34 -1.61 13.92
N ARG A 59 -0.78 -2.11 12.77
CA ARG A 59 -2.12 -2.67 12.55
C ARG A 59 -2.00 -4.15 12.21
N GLU A 60 -2.72 -5.00 12.92
CA GLU A 60 -2.90 -6.39 12.52
C GLU A 60 -3.71 -6.44 11.22
N LEU A 61 -3.25 -7.25 10.27
CA LEU A 61 -3.85 -7.38 8.94
C LEU A 61 -4.21 -8.85 8.70
N ASP A 62 -5.45 -9.07 8.25
CA ASP A 62 -5.87 -10.35 7.70
C ASP A 62 -5.60 -10.41 6.19
N TYR A 63 -5.80 -11.60 5.62
CA TYR A 63 -5.60 -11.85 4.19
C TYR A 63 -6.43 -10.93 3.29
N ASP A 64 -7.70 -10.70 3.61
CA ASP A 64 -8.61 -9.90 2.78
C ASP A 64 -8.18 -8.43 2.77
N GLN A 65 -7.73 -7.92 3.92
CA GLN A 65 -7.19 -6.58 4.05
C GLN A 65 -5.89 -6.41 3.26
N VAL A 66 -4.99 -7.40 3.30
CA VAL A 66 -3.76 -7.38 2.49
C VAL A 66 -4.10 -7.40 1.00
N ARG A 67 -5.05 -8.25 0.60
CA ARG A 67 -5.51 -8.33 -0.80
C ARG A 67 -6.14 -7.00 -1.26
N GLU A 68 -6.89 -6.32 -0.40
CA GLU A 68 -7.47 -5.00 -0.69
C GLU A 68 -6.37 -3.93 -0.88
N ILE A 69 -5.30 -3.97 -0.07
CA ILE A 69 -4.14 -3.07 -0.23
C ILE A 69 -3.49 -3.29 -1.60
N TYR A 70 -3.25 -4.53 -2.00
CA TYR A 70 -2.71 -4.84 -3.34
C TYR A 70 -3.65 -4.42 -4.47
N ALA A 71 -4.97 -4.56 -4.30
CA ALA A 71 -5.94 -4.10 -5.30
C ALA A 71 -5.91 -2.57 -5.48
N LYS A 72 -5.76 -1.79 -4.40
CA LYS A 72 -5.59 -0.32 -4.48
C LYS A 72 -4.28 0.07 -5.15
N ALA A 73 -3.19 -0.62 -4.81
CA ALA A 73 -1.89 -0.42 -5.45
C ALA A 73 -1.90 -0.80 -6.95
N LEU A 74 -2.71 -1.78 -7.35
CA LEU A 74 -2.91 -2.15 -8.75
C LEU A 74 -3.58 -1.01 -9.54
N ALA A 75 -4.58 -0.36 -8.95
CA ALA A 75 -5.26 0.78 -9.55
C ALA A 75 -4.46 2.09 -9.48
N GLY A 76 -3.40 2.16 -8.64
CA GLY A 76 -2.63 3.38 -8.41
C GLY A 76 -3.41 4.45 -7.63
N VAL A 77 -4.39 4.04 -6.83
CA VAL A 77 -5.26 4.96 -6.08
C VAL A 77 -4.76 5.09 -4.65
N SER A 78 -4.27 6.26 -4.29
CA SER A 78 -4.08 6.64 -2.89
C SER A 78 -5.41 7.15 -2.32
N ARG A 79 -5.70 6.83 -1.07
CA ARG A 79 -6.97 7.24 -0.43
C ARG A 79 -6.97 8.77 -0.29
N PRO A 80 -8.07 9.48 -0.59
CA PRO A 80 -8.16 10.91 -0.33
C PRO A 80 -8.08 11.23 1.17
#